data_AF-A0A915MIN3-F1
#
_entry.id   AF-A0A915MIN3-F1
#
_cell.length_a   1.000
_cell.length_b   1.000
_cell.length_c   1.000
_cell.angle_alpha   90.00
_cell.angle_beta   90.00
_cell.angle_gamma   90.00
#
_symmetry.space_group_name_H-M   'P 1'
#
loop_
_entity.id
_entity.type
_entity.pdbx_description
1 polymer ?
#
loop_
_entity_poly.entity_id
_entity_poly.type
_entity_poly.pdbx_seq_one_letter_code
_entity_poly.pdbx_strand_id
1 'polypeptide(L)'
;MVFSPEPIPCNHVIINFRSGTTLMRAMLDAHPDVRCGEETRIIPRVLALRAQWKKSEKEWRRLQEAGVNEKVINSAISSFIVNVIIGHGDPAPRLCNKDPFTLKSTVYLSELFPKAKFIFMIRDGRATVHSIISRKITITGFD
;
A
#
# COMPACT_ATOMS: atom_id res chain seq x y z
N MET A 1 -7.69 -19.05 20.23
CA MET A 1 -7.65 -17.57 20.16
C MET A 1 -8.58 -17.16 19.05
N VAL A 2 -9.76 -16.68 19.42
CA VAL A 2 -10.75 -16.15 18.49
C VAL A 2 -10.20 -14.81 18.00
N PHE A 3 -9.89 -14.70 16.71
CA PHE A 3 -9.65 -13.39 16.08
C PHE A 3 -10.97 -12.63 16.15
N SER A 4 -11.11 -11.73 17.13
CA SER A 4 -12.21 -10.77 17.11
C SER A 4 -12.02 -9.85 15.90
N PRO A 5 -13.08 -9.55 15.13
CA PRO A 5 -13.03 -8.55 14.09
C PRO A 5 -13.24 -7.19 14.75
N GLU A 6 -12.36 -6.79 15.66
CA GLU A 6 -12.36 -5.39 16.06
C GLU A 6 -11.90 -4.57 14.85
N PRO A 7 -12.61 -3.49 14.50
CA PRO A 7 -12.18 -2.59 13.45
C PRO A 7 -10.87 -1.95 13.91
N ILE A 8 -9.75 -2.54 13.50
CA ILE A 8 -8.42 -2.01 13.78
C ILE A 8 -8.47 -0.54 13.35
N PRO A 9 -8.22 0.41 14.27
CA PRO A 9 -8.42 1.82 13.99
C PRO A 9 -7.23 2.32 13.15
N CYS A 10 -7.06 1.77 11.96
CA CYS A 10 -6.30 2.37 10.88
C CYS A 10 -7.10 3.57 10.33
N ASN A 11 -7.41 4.52 11.22
CA ASN A 11 -8.28 5.64 10.90
C ASN A 11 -7.65 6.56 9.85
N HIS A 12 -6.34 6.47 9.58
CA HIS A 12 -5.66 7.29 8.59
C HIS A 12 -4.43 6.60 7.98
N VAL A 13 -4.61 5.51 7.21
CA VAL A 13 -3.50 5.00 6.38
C VAL A 13 -3.19 6.07 5.33
N ILE A 14 -2.07 6.79 5.53
CA ILE A 14 -1.58 7.79 4.58
C ILE A 14 -0.64 7.09 3.60
N ILE A 15 -1.02 7.04 2.32
CA ILE A 15 -0.22 6.41 1.27
C ILE A 15 0.39 7.47 0.35
N ASN A 16 1.69 7.35 0.08
CA ASN A 16 2.50 8.38 -0.59
C ASN A 16 3.27 7.84 -1.82
N PHE A 17 3.41 8.67 -2.87
CA PHE A 17 3.78 8.27 -4.25
C PHE A 17 4.90 9.11 -4.87
N ARG A 18 5.75 8.50 -5.73
CA ARG A 18 7.06 9.05 -6.16
C ARG A 18 7.00 10.45 -6.78
N SER A 19 7.54 11.43 -6.07
CA SER A 19 7.90 12.78 -6.56
C SER A 19 8.68 13.61 -5.52
N GLY A 20 9.20 12.97 -4.46
CA GLY A 20 9.59 13.62 -3.20
C GLY A 20 9.05 12.87 -1.98
N THR A 21 8.77 11.58 -2.13
CA THR A 21 8.05 10.79 -1.12
C THR A 21 8.82 10.62 0.16
N THR A 22 10.14 10.48 0.08
CA THR A 22 10.98 10.36 1.27
C THR A 22 10.93 11.64 2.09
N LEU A 23 10.92 12.82 1.46
CA LEU A 23 10.76 14.10 2.16
C LEU A 23 9.39 14.20 2.81
N MET A 24 8.32 13.96 2.06
CA MET A 24 6.97 14.01 2.61
C MET A 24 6.77 13.01 3.76
N ARG A 25 7.30 11.78 3.60
CA ARG A 25 7.32 10.79 4.67
C ARG A 25 8.03 11.34 5.90
N ALA A 26 9.23 11.88 5.75
CA ALA A 26 10.00 12.42 6.86
C ALA A 26 9.27 13.59 7.56
N MET A 27 8.54 14.42 6.81
CA MET A 27 7.69 15.47 7.36
C MET A 27 6.51 14.89 8.17
N LEU A 28 5.92 13.78 7.72
CA LEU A 28 4.86 13.10 8.47
C LEU A 28 5.39 12.38 9.72
N ASP A 29 6.52 11.67 9.60
CA ASP A 29 7.19 10.98 10.71
C ASP A 29 7.68 11.95 11.81
N ALA A 30 7.87 13.23 11.48
CA ALA A 30 8.21 14.26 12.47
C ALA A 30 7.01 14.64 13.38
N HIS A 31 5.78 14.28 13.01
CA HIS A 31 4.60 14.58 13.82
C HIS A 31 4.42 13.52 14.92
N PRO A 32 4.21 13.91 16.20
CA PRO A 32 4.20 12.97 17.33
C PRO A 32 3.13 11.86 17.21
N ASP A 33 2.02 12.15 16.54
CA ASP A 33 0.93 11.18 16.35
C ASP A 33 1.03 10.31 15.09
N VAL A 34 2.01 10.52 14.21
CA VAL A 34 2.04 9.88 12.88
C VAL A 34 3.32 9.07 12.70
N ARG A 35 3.17 7.84 12.21
CA ARG A 35 4.30 6.98 11.85
C ARG A 35 4.10 6.32 10.50
N CYS A 36 4.99 6.59 9.56
CA CYS A 36 5.07 6.01 8.23
C CYS A 36 6.05 4.84 8.12
N GLY A 37 7.25 4.94 8.69
CA GLY A 37 8.28 3.90 8.58
C GLY A 37 8.89 3.76 7.17
N GLU A 38 9.84 2.84 6.99
CA GLU A 38 10.53 2.62 5.70
C GLU A 38 9.63 1.99 4.62
N GLU A 39 10.12 1.90 3.37
CA GLU A 39 9.40 1.19 2.30
C GLU A 39 9.29 -0.30 2.65
N THR A 40 8.07 -0.83 2.66
CA THR A 40 7.85 -2.25 3.02
C THR A 40 8.23 -3.18 1.88
N ARG A 41 8.13 -2.72 0.62
CA ARG A 41 8.41 -3.44 -0.64
C ARG A 41 7.53 -4.68 -0.90
N ILE A 42 6.91 -5.26 0.12
CA ILE A 42 6.09 -6.46 0.05
C ILE A 42 4.63 -6.15 -0.25
N ILE A 43 4.09 -5.05 0.28
CA ILE A 43 2.72 -4.58 0.02
C ILE A 43 2.45 -4.42 -1.49
N PRO A 44 3.27 -3.67 -2.27
CA PRO A 44 3.03 -3.53 -3.70
C PRO A 44 3.11 -4.86 -4.46
N ARG A 45 3.90 -5.84 -3.99
CA ARG A 45 3.99 -7.17 -4.60
C ARG A 45 2.72 -7.99 -4.40
N VAL A 46 2.17 -7.99 -3.19
CA VAL A 46 0.89 -8.68 -2.91
C VAL A 46 -0.26 -8.03 -3.69
N LEU A 47 -0.28 -6.70 -3.78
CA LEU A 47 -1.27 -5.98 -4.59
C LEU A 47 -1.16 -6.32 -6.08
N ALA A 48 0.07 -6.45 -6.61
CA ALA A 48 0.30 -6.88 -7.98
C ALA A 48 -0.19 -8.32 -8.23
N LEU A 49 0.09 -9.25 -7.31
CA LEU A 49 -0.40 -10.64 -7.39
C LEU A 49 -1.94 -10.69 -7.40
N ARG A 50 -2.61 -9.94 -6.51
CA ARG A 50 -4.07 -9.85 -6.51
C ARG A 50 -4.60 -9.31 -7.84
N ALA A 51 -3.97 -8.28 -8.39
CA ALA A 51 -4.36 -7.71 -9.68
C ALA A 51 -4.21 -8.73 -10.82
N GLN A 52 -3.16 -9.57 -10.80
CA GLN A 52 -2.97 -10.65 -11.77
C GLN A 52 -4.08 -11.71 -11.69
N TRP A 53 -4.48 -12.13 -10.49
CA TRP A 53 -5.59 -13.08 -10.33
C TRP A 53 -6.90 -12.53 -10.88
N LYS A 54 -7.21 -11.26 -10.61
CA LYS A 54 -8.43 -10.61 -11.11
C LYS A 54 -8.40 -10.39 -12.62
N LYS A 55 -7.22 -10.18 -13.22
CA LYS A 55 -7.05 -9.99 -14.67
C LYS A 55 -7.26 -11.29 -15.47
N SER A 56 -6.96 -12.45 -14.88
CA SER A 56 -7.15 -13.75 -15.52
C SER A 56 -8.53 -14.31 -15.20
N GLU A 57 -9.48 -14.22 -16.14
CA GLU A 57 -10.84 -14.75 -15.94
C GLU A 57 -10.85 -16.24 -15.58
N LYS A 58 -9.98 -17.04 -16.23
CA LYS A 58 -9.84 -18.47 -15.96
C LYS A 58 -9.42 -18.72 -14.51
N GLU A 59 -8.43 -17.98 -14.02
CA GLU A 59 -7.95 -18.15 -12.65
C GLU A 59 -8.95 -17.60 -11.63
N TRP A 60 -9.56 -16.45 -11.92
CA TRP A 60 -10.60 -15.87 -11.09
C TRP A 60 -11.78 -16.83 -10.90
N ARG A 61 -12.23 -17.50 -11.98
CA ARG A 61 -13.29 -18.51 -11.90
C ARG A 61 -12.90 -19.69 -11.03
N ARG A 62 -11.67 -20.20 -11.17
CA ARG A 62 -11.17 -21.32 -10.33
C ARG A 62 -11.13 -20.96 -8.85
N LEU A 63 -10.69 -19.73 -8.52
CA LEU A 63 -10.71 -19.24 -7.14
C LEU A 63 -12.14 -19.18 -6.60
N GLN A 64 -13.09 -18.68 -7.38
CA GLN A 64 -14.50 -18.63 -6.99
C GLN A 64 -15.12 -20.03 -6.79
N GLU A 65 -14.85 -20.98 -7.70
CA GLU A 65 -15.28 -22.38 -7.60
C GLU A 65 -14.69 -23.08 -6.36
N ALA A 66 -13.47 -22.71 -5.96
CA ALA A 66 -12.83 -23.18 -4.74
C ALA A 66 -13.32 -22.49 -3.45
N GLY A 67 -14.31 -21.59 -3.53
CA GLY A 67 -14.82 -20.82 -2.39
C GLY A 67 -13.93 -19.64 -1.97
N VAL A 68 -12.84 -19.37 -2.69
CA VAL A 68 -11.94 -18.22 -2.50
C VAL A 68 -12.53 -17.01 -3.22
N ASN A 69 -13.67 -16.54 -2.69
CA ASN A 69 -14.38 -15.40 -3.25
C ASN A 69 -13.72 -14.06 -2.88
N GLU A 70 -14.24 -12.97 -3.45
CA GLU A 70 -13.73 -11.62 -3.25
C GLU A 70 -13.70 -11.19 -1.77
N LYS A 71 -14.68 -11.62 -0.98
CA LYS A 71 -14.72 -11.32 0.46
C LYS A 71 -13.57 -11.96 1.22
N VAL A 72 -13.25 -13.23 0.91
CA VAL A 72 -12.12 -13.96 1.52
C VAL A 72 -10.80 -13.31 1.12
N ILE A 73 -10.62 -13.02 -0.17
CA ILE A 73 -9.40 -12.38 -0.70
C ILE A 73 -9.20 -11.00 -0.05
N ASN A 74 -10.25 -10.18 0.01
CA ASN A 74 -10.18 -8.85 0.59
C ASN A 74 -9.86 -8.91 2.09
N SER A 75 -10.49 -9.82 2.84
CA SER A 75 -10.18 -10.01 4.25
C SER A 75 -8.73 -10.44 4.49
N ALA A 76 -8.22 -11.39 3.70
CA ALA A 76 -6.85 -11.87 3.79
C ALA A 76 -5.83 -10.77 3.46
N ILE A 77 -6.06 -10.02 2.38
CA ILE A 77 -5.16 -8.95 1.94
C ILE A 77 -5.19 -7.77 2.91
N SER A 78 -6.36 -7.35 3.39
CA SER A 78 -6.45 -6.30 4.41
C SER A 78 -5.69 -6.68 5.67
N SER A 79 -5.85 -7.91 6.14
CA SER A 79 -5.14 -8.42 7.32
C SER A 79 -3.62 -8.45 7.10
N PHE A 80 -3.18 -8.91 5.93
CA PHE A 80 -1.77 -8.90 5.55
C PHE A 80 -1.18 -7.49 5.58
N ILE A 81 -1.84 -6.53 4.92
CA ILE A 81 -1.39 -5.14 4.84
C ILE A 81 -1.32 -4.52 6.24
N VAL A 82 -2.37 -4.68 7.06
CA VAL A 82 -2.41 -4.12 8.41
C VAL A 82 -1.31 -4.71 9.30
N ASN A 83 -1.11 -6.03 9.27
CA ASN A 83 -0.05 -6.68 10.05
C ASN A 83 1.34 -6.21 9.64
N VAL A 84 1.59 -6.03 8.33
CA VAL A 84 2.85 -5.46 7.86
C VAL A 84 3.00 -4.03 8.37
N ILE A 85 1.98 -3.17 8.22
CA ILE A 85 2.05 -1.77 8.63
C ILE A 85 2.28 -1.64 10.14
N ILE A 86 1.56 -2.40 10.97
CA ILE A 86 1.72 -2.39 12.42
C ILE A 86 3.08 -2.96 12.82
N GLY A 87 3.44 -4.15 12.31
CA GLY A 87 4.57 -4.93 12.80
C GLY A 87 5.95 -4.43 12.38
N HIS A 88 6.08 -3.57 11.36
CA HIS A 88 7.39 -3.13 10.87
C HIS A 88 7.96 -1.87 11.55
N GLY A 89 7.29 -1.31 12.56
CA GLY A 89 7.75 -0.12 13.25
C GLY A 89 6.96 0.19 14.52
N ASP A 90 7.28 1.31 15.15
CA ASP A 90 6.71 1.68 16.44
C ASP A 90 5.19 1.93 16.38
N PRO A 91 4.46 1.71 17.48
CA PRO A 91 3.04 2.05 17.56
C PRO A 91 2.84 3.56 17.49
N ALA A 92 1.82 4.00 16.75
CA ALA A 92 1.42 5.41 16.68
C ALA A 92 -0.10 5.54 16.51
N PRO A 93 -0.72 6.65 16.95
CA PRO A 93 -2.14 6.91 16.74
C PRO A 93 -2.58 6.89 15.27
N ARG A 94 -1.69 7.33 14.35
CA ARG A 94 -1.94 7.36 12.91
C ARG A 94 -0.80 6.63 12.19
N LEU A 95 -1.14 5.50 11.57
CA LEU A 95 -0.20 4.71 10.80
C LEU A 95 -0.21 5.14 9.32
N CYS A 96 0.95 5.23 8.72
CA CYS A 96 1.16 5.61 7.33
C CYS A 96 1.95 4.51 6.63
N ASN A 97 1.83 4.42 5.31
CA ASN A 97 2.62 3.50 4.49
C ASN A 97 3.08 4.20 3.22
N LYS A 98 4.39 4.27 3.02
CA LYS A 98 4.96 4.83 1.78
C LYS A 98 5.61 3.71 0.99
N ASP A 99 4.89 3.25 -0.03
CA ASP A 99 5.40 2.34 -1.06
C ASP A 99 5.05 2.92 -2.45
N PRO A 100 6.01 3.29 -3.29
CA PRO A 100 5.79 3.97 -4.58
C PRO A 100 4.70 3.40 -5.49
N PHE A 101 4.61 2.07 -5.57
CA PHE A 101 3.80 1.39 -6.58
C PHE A 101 2.41 0.99 -6.10
N THR A 102 2.06 1.27 -4.85
CA THR A 102 0.69 1.05 -4.35
C THR A 102 -0.34 1.93 -5.06
N LEU A 103 0.10 2.96 -5.79
CA LEU A 103 -0.77 3.88 -6.54
C LEU A 103 -1.64 3.15 -7.56
N LYS A 104 -1.07 2.14 -8.22
CA LYS A 104 -1.77 1.32 -9.22
C LYS A 104 -3.01 0.63 -8.64
N SER A 105 -3.06 0.49 -7.32
CA SER A 105 -4.13 -0.18 -6.60
C SER A 105 -4.91 0.77 -5.67
N THR A 106 -4.84 2.09 -5.88
CA THR A 106 -5.53 3.08 -5.02
C THR A 106 -7.03 2.84 -4.91
N VAL A 107 -7.69 2.52 -6.03
CA VAL A 107 -9.14 2.19 -6.05
C VAL A 107 -9.41 1.00 -5.15
N TYR A 108 -8.66 -0.08 -5.32
CA TYR A 108 -8.80 -1.28 -4.49
C TYR A 108 -8.48 -1.03 -3.01
N LEU A 109 -7.43 -0.25 -2.73
CA LEU A 109 -7.08 0.14 -1.36
C LEU A 109 -8.16 0.99 -0.70
N SER A 110 -8.88 1.82 -1.47
CA SER A 110 -10.02 2.60 -0.95
C SER A 110 -11.22 1.73 -0.62
N GLU A 111 -11.42 0.62 -1.33
CA GLU A 111 -12.43 -0.39 -1.02
C GLU A 111 -12.06 -1.16 0.26
N LEU A 112 -10.79 -1.54 0.41
CA LEU A 112 -10.29 -2.29 1.58
C LEU A 112 -10.24 -1.43 2.85
N PHE A 113 -9.90 -0.14 2.71
CA PHE A 113 -9.73 0.79 3.81
C PHE A 113 -10.51 2.09 3.56
N PRO A 114 -11.84 2.11 3.79
CA PRO A 114 -12.68 3.26 3.45
C PRO A 114 -12.34 4.57 4.17
N LYS A 115 -11.63 4.49 5.31
CA LYS A 115 -11.16 5.64 6.09
C LYS A 115 -9.76 6.11 5.70
N ALA A 116 -9.04 5.36 4.85
CA ALA A 116 -7.69 5.71 4.43
C ALA A 116 -7.68 7.02 3.63
N LYS A 117 -6.54 7.72 3.67
CA LYS A 117 -6.31 8.98 2.94
C LYS A 117 -5.12 8.81 2.03
N PHE A 118 -5.21 9.27 0.79
CA PHE A 118 -4.15 9.09 -0.20
C PHE A 118 -3.54 10.45 -0.50
N ILE A 119 -2.21 10.56 -0.43
CA ILE A 119 -1.49 11.79 -0.72
C ILE A 119 -0.66 11.59 -1.98
N PHE A 120 -1.17 12.12 -3.09
CA PHE A 120 -0.54 12.06 -4.39
C PHE A 120 0.44 13.21 -4.61
N MET A 121 1.73 12.90 -4.45
CA MET A 121 2.79 13.87 -4.71
C MET A 121 2.97 14.05 -6.21
N ILE A 122 2.85 15.30 -6.65
CA ILE A 122 3.08 15.71 -8.04
C ILE A 122 4.39 16.49 -8.08
N ARG A 123 5.29 16.08 -8.97
CA ARG A 123 6.49 16.82 -9.35
C ARG A 123 6.60 16.82 -10.85
N ASP A 124 7.19 17.87 -11.41
CA ASP A 124 7.50 17.96 -12.83
C ASP A 124 8.16 16.66 -13.32
N GLY A 125 7.56 16.05 -14.35
CA GLY A 125 8.03 14.78 -14.91
C GLY A 125 9.47 14.85 -15.40
N ARG A 126 9.91 16.00 -15.94
CA ARG A 126 11.28 16.24 -16.38
C ARG A 126 12.25 16.18 -15.20
N ALA A 127 11.88 16.80 -14.08
CA ALA A 127 12.70 16.76 -12.86
C ALA A 127 12.75 15.35 -12.25
N THR A 128 11.64 14.61 -12.30
CA THR A 128 11.59 13.22 -11.82
C THR A 128 12.45 12.31 -12.68
N VAL A 129 12.32 12.36 -14.01
CA VAL A 129 13.13 11.58 -14.96
C VAL A 129 14.62 11.93 -14.84
N HIS A 130 14.95 13.23 -14.82
CA HIS A 130 16.33 13.68 -14.62
C HIS A 130 16.93 13.14 -13.32
N SER A 131 16.16 13.16 -12.21
CA SER A 131 16.60 12.59 -10.94
C SER A 131 16.80 11.07 -10.98
N ILE A 132 15.99 10.33 -11.73
CA ILE A 132 16.12 8.87 -11.89
C ILE A 132 17.40 8.54 -12.66
N ILE A 133 17.62 9.22 -13.80
CA ILE A 133 18.76 8.99 -14.69
C ILE A 133 20.07 9.40 -14.01
N SER A 134 20.15 10.64 -13.51
CA SER A 134 21.38 11.18 -12.88
C SER A 134 21.85 10.36 -11.67
N ARG A 135 20.91 9.88 -10.84
CA ARG A 135 21.19 9.09 -9.63
C ARG A 135 21.23 7.59 -9.88
N LYS A 136 21.08 7.14 -11.14
CA LYS A 136 21.08 5.72 -11.53
C LYS A 136 20.13 4.86 -10.70
N ILE A 137 18.93 5.38 -10.42
CA ILE A 137 17.94 4.67 -9.60
C ILE A 137 17.25 3.63 -10.48
N THR A 138 17.43 2.35 -10.17
CA THR A 138 16.71 1.27 -10.85
C THR A 138 15.25 1.25 -10.44
N ILE A 139 14.35 1.32 -11.42
CA ILE A 139 12.91 1.16 -11.24
C ILE A 139 12.56 -0.27 -11.60
N THR A 140 12.35 -1.11 -10.59
CA THR A 140 11.96 -2.52 -10.76
C THR A 140 10.49 -2.72 -10.44
N GLY A 141 9.80 -3.63 -11.14
CA GLY A 141 8.38 -3.91 -10.91
C GLY A 141 7.44 -2.98 -11.70
N PHE A 142 7.94 -2.41 -12.79
CA PHE A 142 7.16 -1.66 -13.77
C PHE A 142 7.32 -2.34 -15.14
N ASP A 143 6.79 -3.57 -15.23
CA ASP A 143 6.65 -4.34 -16.46
C ASP A 143 5.16 -4.51 -16.79
#